data_AF-A0A6G3XPV1-F1
#
_entry.id   AF-A0A6G3XPV1-F1
#
_cell.length_a   1.000
_cell.length_b   1.000
_cell.length_c   1.000
_cell.angle_alpha   90.00
_cell.angle_beta   90.00
_cell.angle_gamma   90.00
#
_symmetry.space_group_name_H-M   'P 1'
#
loop_
_entity.id
_entity.type
_entity.pdbx_description
1 polymer ?
#
loop_
_entity_poly.entity_id
_entity_poly.type
_entity_poly.pdbx_seq_one_letter_code
_entity_poly.pdbx_strand_id
1 'polypeptide(L)' 'NPFFGEADPTGAMNTAPPRHRLPDGPLPPLTAYRLVHDELMLDGNSRLNLATFVTTWMEPQAGVLMGECRDKNMIDKDE' A
#
# COMPACT_ATOMS: atom_id res chain seq x y z
N ASN A 1 -18.95 -4.43 -26.04
CA ASN A 1 -19.61 -5.57 -25.37
C ASN A 1 -18.97 -5.74 -23.98
N PRO A 2 -19.59 -5.23 -22.90
CA PRO A 2 -18.94 -5.03 -21.60
C PRO A 2 -19.21 -6.20 -20.60
N PHE A 3 -19.16 -7.44 -21.07
CA PHE A 3 -19.65 -8.64 -20.35
C PHE A 3 -18.55 -9.57 -19.80
N PHE A 4 -17.47 -9.03 -19.23
CA PHE A 4 -16.66 -9.83 -18.30
C PHE A 4 -16.91 -9.33 -16.88
N GLY A 5 -18.08 -9.71 -16.39
CA GLY A 5 -18.45 -9.66 -14.98
C GLY A 5 -17.74 -10.76 -14.19
N GLU A 6 -17.48 -10.46 -12.91
CA GLU A 6 -17.14 -11.39 -11.83
C GLU A 6 -16.22 -12.57 -12.20
N ALA A 7 -14.94 -12.27 -12.45
CA ALA A 7 -13.91 -13.23 -12.09
C ALA A 7 -13.80 -13.25 -10.57
N ASP A 8 -14.64 -14.07 -9.95
CA ASP A 8 -14.47 -14.65 -8.62
C ASP A 8 -13.84 -13.72 -7.55
N PRO A 9 -14.66 -12.95 -6.79
CA PRO A 9 -14.14 -12.08 -5.74
C PRO A 9 -13.49 -12.85 -4.57
N THR A 10 -13.61 -14.19 -4.51
CA THR A 10 -13.07 -15.04 -3.43
C THR A 10 -11.96 -15.99 -3.90
N GLY A 11 -11.80 -16.23 -5.21
CA GLY A 11 -10.73 -17.04 -5.80
C GLY A 11 -9.34 -16.46 -5.57
N ALA A 12 -9.23 -15.12 -5.55
CA ALA A 12 -7.99 -14.42 -5.19
C ALA A 12 -7.65 -14.51 -3.69
N MET A 13 -8.60 -14.85 -2.81
CA MET A 13 -8.36 -15.02 -1.38
C MET A 13 -7.85 -16.42 -1.01
N ASN A 14 -7.96 -17.41 -1.90
CA ASN A 14 -7.51 -18.79 -1.62
C ASN A 14 -6.04 -19.03 -1.98
N THR A 15 -5.41 -18.11 -2.70
CA THR A 15 -4.00 -18.24 -3.11
C THR A 15 -3.27 -16.94 -2.79
N ALA A 16 -2.33 -17.01 -1.85
CA ALA A 16 -1.41 -15.91 -1.59
C ALA A 16 -0.78 -15.44 -2.91
N PRO A 17 -0.58 -14.13 -3.10
CA PRO A 17 0.00 -13.61 -4.33
C PRO A 17 1.40 -14.20 -4.55
N PRO A 18 1.81 -14.44 -5.81
CA PRO A 18 3.13 -14.96 -6.10
C PRO A 18 4.21 -14.01 -5.56
N ARG A 19 5.10 -14.52 -4.69
CA ARG A 19 6.19 -13.72 -4.08
C ARG A 19 7.39 -13.49 -4.99
N HIS A 20 7.58 -14.34 -5.99
CA HIS A 20 8.79 -14.39 -6.82
C HIS A 20 8.52 -14.17 -8.33
N ARG A 21 7.27 -13.91 -8.70
CA ARG A 21 6.86 -13.62 -10.08
C ARG A 21 5.71 -12.64 -10.07
N LEU A 22 5.55 -11.89 -11.15
CA LEU A 22 4.34 -11.10 -11.35
C LEU A 22 3.13 -12.04 -11.55
N PRO A 23 1.95 -11.67 -11.02
CA PRO A 23 0.72 -12.41 -11.27
C PRO A 23 0.34 -12.33 -12.77
N ASP A 24 -0.28 -13.40 -13.27
CA ASP A 24 -0.63 -13.52 -14.70
C ASP A 24 -1.79 -12.62 -15.13
N GLY A 25 -2.51 -12.03 -14.17
CA GLY A 25 -3.65 -11.14 -14.41
C GLY A 25 -3.77 -10.03 -13.35
N PRO A 26 -4.53 -8.97 -13.65
CA PRO A 26 -4.73 -7.86 -12.73
C PRO A 26 -5.59 -8.28 -11.53
N LEU A 27 -5.32 -7.69 -10.36
CA LEU A 27 -6.17 -7.80 -9.19
C LEU A 27 -7.11 -6.58 -9.07
N PRO A 28 -8.34 -6.76 -8.57
CA PRO A 28 -9.19 -5.62 -8.21
C PRO A 28 -8.49 -4.71 -7.19
N PRO A 29 -8.55 -3.37 -7.34
CA PRO A 29 -7.85 -2.44 -6.46
C PRO A 29 -8.18 -2.61 -4.98
N LEU A 30 -9.45 -2.89 -4.65
CA LEU A 30 -9.90 -3.10 -3.28
C LEU A 30 -9.31 -4.37 -2.65
N THR A 31 -9.23 -5.45 -3.42
CA THR A 31 -8.65 -6.71 -2.96
C THR A 31 -7.14 -6.57 -2.75
N ALA A 32 -6.45 -5.90 -3.68
CA ALA A 32 -5.03 -5.61 -3.54
C ALA A 32 -4.74 -4.73 -2.31
N TYR A 33 -5.54 -3.68 -2.08
CA TYR A 33 -5.41 -2.82 -0.89
C TYR A 33 -5.59 -3.61 0.40
N ARG A 34 -6.65 -4.42 0.52
CA ARG A 34 -6.93 -5.21 1.73
C ARG A 34 -5.79 -6.19 2.02
N LEU A 35 -5.31 -6.89 1.00
CA LEU A 35 -4.22 -7.85 1.14
C LEU A 35 -2.94 -7.21 1.69
N VAL A 36 -2.51 -6.09 1.12
CA VAL A 36 -1.32 -5.36 1.59
C VAL A 36 -1.57 -4.75 2.98
N HIS A 37 -2.77 -4.24 3.23
CA HIS A 37 -3.14 -3.66 4.52
C HIS A 37 -3.10 -4.71 5.65
N ASP A 38 -3.66 -5.90 5.40
CA ASP A 38 -3.68 -7.01 6.36
C ASP A 38 -2.27 -7.53 6.63
N GLU A 39 -1.39 -7.57 5.62
CA GLU A 39 0.02 -7.92 5.79
C GLU A 39 0.76 -6.87 6.64
N LEU A 40 0.52 -5.57 6.41
CA LEU A 40 1.08 -4.48 7.21
C LEU A 40 0.56 -4.45 8.66
N MET A 41 -0.61 -5.02 8.95
CA MET A 41 -1.08 -5.17 10.33
C MET A 41 -0.23 -6.15 11.16
N LEU A 42 0.55 -7.02 10.51
CA LEU A 42 1.51 -7.89 11.18
C LEU A 42 2.79 -7.14 11.58
N ASP A 43 3.04 -5.95 11.01
CA ASP A 43 4.13 -5.09 11.47
C ASP A 43 3.81 -4.57 12.87
N GLY A 44 4.79 -4.69 13.78
CA GLY A 44 4.68 -4.20 15.13
C GLY A 44 4.44 -2.69 15.19
N ASN A 45 3.77 -2.21 16.24
CA ASN A 45 3.51 -0.79 16.41
C ASN A 45 4.83 0.01 16.46
N SER A 46 5.08 0.85 15.45
CA SER A 46 6.29 1.66 15.33
C SER A 46 6.56 2.56 16.54
N ARG A 47 5.52 2.94 17.30
CA ARG A 47 5.67 3.72 18.55
C ARG A 47 6.26 2.92 19.70
N LEU A 48 6.17 1.59 19.64
CA LEU A 48 6.75 0.67 20.62
C LEU A 48 8.15 0.18 20.20
N ASN A 49 8.61 0.57 19.01
CA ASN A 49 9.94 0.25 18.55
C ASN A 49 10.97 1.24 19.15
N LEU A 50 11.67 0.79 20.19
CA LEU A 50 12.75 1.54 20.86
C LEU A 50 14.14 1.27 20.25
N ALA A 51 14.22 0.42 19.23
CA ALA A 51 15.49 0.05 18.60
C ALA A 51 15.89 0.99 17.45
N THR A 52 14.99 1.85 16.98
CA THR A 52 15.25 2.79 15.88
C THR A 52 15.60 4.18 16.38
N PHE A 53 16.51 4.85 15.65
CA PHE A 53 16.80 6.29 15.82
C PHE A 53 15.89 7.17 14.95
N VAL A 54 15.05 6.58 14.10
CA VAL A 54 14.15 7.32 13.18
C VAL A 54 12.87 7.75 13.90
N THR A 55 12.33 8.91 13.53
CA THR A 55 11.08 9.44 14.06
C THR A 55 9.88 8.55 13.73
N THR A 56 9.16 8.07 14.75
CA THR A 56 7.98 7.19 14.62
C THR A 56 6.65 7.89 14.91
N TRP A 57 6.67 9.21 15.09
CA TRP A 57 5.49 10.04 15.31
C TRP A 57 5.66 11.43 14.70
N MET A 58 4.57 11.97 14.15
CA MET A 58 4.47 13.34 13.64
C MET A 58 3.08 13.89 13.93
N GLU A 59 2.97 15.21 13.99
CA GLU A 59 1.68 15.90 14.11
C GLU A 59 0.77 15.61 12.90
N PRO A 60 -0.56 15.54 13.08
CA PRO A 60 -1.49 15.30 11.96
C PRO A 60 -1.33 16.27 10.79
N GLN A 61 -0.98 17.52 11.08
CA GLN A 61 -0.73 18.56 10.08
C GLN A 61 0.49 18.23 9.20
N ALA A 62 1.54 17.64 9.75
CA ALA A 62 2.70 17.18 8.99
C ALA A 62 2.32 16.04 8.03
N GLY A 63 1.45 15.13 8.47
CA GLY A 63 0.92 14.06 7.62
C GLY A 63 0.11 14.59 6.43
N VAL A 64 -0.69 15.64 6.63
CA VAL A 64 -1.41 16.33 5.54
C VAL A 64 -0.43 16.93 4.52
N LEU A 65 0.57 17.67 5.00
CA LEU A 65 1.59 18.28 4.13
C LEU A 65 2.37 17.22 3.33
N MET A 66 2.73 16.09 3.95
CA MET A 66 3.36 14.97 3.25
C MET A 66 2.47 14.36 2.18
N GLY A 67 1.16 14.26 2.44
CA GLY A 67 0.17 13.83 1.45
C GLY A 67 0.07 14.78 0.26
N GLU A 68 -0.01 16.09 0.52
CA GLU A 68 -0.06 17.14 -0.52
C GLU A 68 1.23 17.23 -1.35
N CYS A 69 2.36 16.83 -0.79
CA CYS A 69 3.65 16.83 -1.48
C CYS A 69 4.00 15.51 -2.16
N ARG A 70 3.12 14.49 -2.12
CA ARG A 70 3.39 13.16 -2.66
C ARG A 70 3.75 13.16 -4.15
N ASP A 71 3.10 14.02 -4.93
CA ASP A 71 3.30 14.10 -6.38
C ASP A 71 4.35 15.16 -6.78
N LYS A 72 4.96 15.85 -5.80
CA LYS A 72 5.98 16.89 -6.05
C LYS A 72 7.35 16.26 -6.16
N ASN A 73 7.99 16.45 -7.31
CA ASN A 73 9.34 15.97 -7.54
C ASN A 73 10.37 17.01 -7.04
N MET A 74 11.13 16.70 -5.99
CA MET A 74 12.05 17.66 -5.37
C MET A 74 13.24 18.07 -6.28
N ILE A 75 13.63 17.22 -7.24
CA ILE A 75 14.68 17.55 -8.21
C ILE A 75 14.19 18.49 -9.32
N ASP A 76 12.88 18.57 -9.50
CA ASP A 76 12.21 19.40 -10.51
C ASP A 76 11.99 20.82 -9.95
N LYS A 77 13.10 21.44 -9.52
CA LYS A 77 13.13 22.75 -8.88
C LYS A 77 13.59 23.87 -9.82
N ASP A 78 14.04 23.50 -11.01
CA ASP A 78 14.66 24.39 -12.00
C ASP A 78 13.75 24.67 -13.21
N GLU A 79 12.43 24.47 -13.09
CA GLU A 79 11.41 25.04 -14.01
C GLU A 79 10.64 26.20 -13.35
#